data_AF-A0A6N8G6W2-F1
#
_entry.id   AF-A0A6N8G6W2-F1
#
_cell.length_a   1.000
_cell.length_b   1.000
_cell.length_c   1.000
_cell.angle_alpha   90.00
_cell.angle_beta   90.00
_cell.angle_gamma   90.00
#
_symmetry.space_group_name_H-M   'P 1'
#
loop_
_entity.id
_entity.type
_entity.pdbx_description
1 polymer ?
#
loop_
_entity_poly.entity_id
_entity_poly.type
_entity_poly.pdbx_seq_one_letter_code
_entity_poly.pdbx_strand_id
1 'polypeptide(L)'
;MHTLLKRRHFLMGLGALTGMGTFTTASQLRHLNMLVPAITPSSALAAEAIALRSSARTKGLLFGAAVNYNTLSSDQAYANLVAQQCAILAPALELKWDVLRPGSDQFNFTRADWMAQFARSHGMLFRGHTLVWHQGLPNWFASTVNKQNAEKYLTAHISRVAGHYAGQMHSWDVVNEAIEPQVQRADKLRSTPWLRFLGPEYIDIAFRAAAAADPRALLTYNDFGIEHDTPQAETKRTAVLRLLERLKSRGTPIQALGIQGHLFGHPDSVKFTQIRRFLRNVADLGLQIMITELDVNDQQLPRDAAVRDRAVAKIYADFLAVVLDEPAVTTIMTWGISDRYTWLASKKPREDGGRLRPLPFDAQFKPKPAWQSLASAIALAPARPSQPGLPSPTTFPDIQGHWAQAYIQALADKNIISGFPDGTFKPNAPVTRAEFAAIATKAFPKAPQNNPSIEFVDIPKSFWGYSAIQTAVRRGFLVGYPGRIFQPSQQIPRVQVVVALASGLNLSSNNTNVLSFYQDAAQIPNYATNKVAAATQRRMVVNYPTARQLNPNRNATRAEVAAFVYQALVDADQAQPINSPYLVRV
;
A
#
# COMPACT_ATOMS: atom_id res chain seq x y z
N MET A 1 -71.58 7.34 2.31
CA MET A 1 -72.52 8.25 3.02
C MET A 1 -71.84 8.69 4.29
N HIS A 2 -71.36 9.94 4.37
CA HIS A 2 -72.09 11.08 4.98
C HIS A 2 -72.34 10.83 6.48
N THR A 3 -71.97 11.67 7.45
CA THR A 3 -71.41 13.04 7.48
C THR A 3 -71.29 13.45 8.95
N LEU A 4 -70.29 14.30 9.24
CA LEU A 4 -70.33 15.51 10.09
C LEU A 4 -70.58 15.42 11.63
N LEU A 5 -69.55 15.94 12.32
CA LEU A 5 -69.54 16.99 13.36
C LEU A 5 -70.49 16.92 14.58
N LYS A 6 -69.89 17.20 15.74
CA LYS A 6 -70.29 18.36 16.58
C LYS A 6 -69.13 18.85 17.47
N ARG A 7 -68.83 20.16 17.33
CA ARG A 7 -68.07 21.02 18.26
C ARG A 7 -68.99 21.54 19.37
N ARG A 8 -68.43 21.84 20.56
CA ARG A 8 -68.62 23.08 21.36
C ARG A 8 -67.74 23.00 22.63
N HIS A 9 -66.67 23.81 22.72
CA HIS A 9 -66.58 25.19 23.26
C HIS A 9 -66.68 25.30 24.79
N PHE A 10 -65.57 25.74 25.43
CA PHE A 10 -65.60 26.60 26.61
C PHE A 10 -64.41 27.58 26.60
N LEU A 11 -64.56 28.71 27.31
CA LEU A 11 -64.01 30.05 27.06
C LEU A 11 -62.69 30.41 27.80
N MET A 12 -62.03 31.46 27.25
CA MET A 12 -61.24 32.60 27.80
C MET A 12 -60.48 32.46 29.15
N GLY A 13 -59.28 33.03 29.36
CA GLY A 13 -58.60 34.15 28.69
C GLY A 13 -57.16 34.39 29.19
N LEU A 14 -56.60 35.54 28.77
CA LEU A 14 -55.18 35.92 28.63
C LEU A 14 -54.28 35.93 29.89
N GLY A 15 -52.99 35.65 29.65
CA GLY A 15 -51.86 36.10 30.48
C GLY A 15 -50.51 35.64 29.89
N ALA A 16 -49.76 36.54 29.28
CA ALA A 16 -48.52 36.26 28.53
C ALA A 16 -47.33 35.86 29.41
N LEU A 17 -46.48 34.94 28.94
CA LEU A 17 -45.01 35.00 29.03
C LEU A 17 -44.35 33.85 28.25
N THR A 18 -43.74 34.25 27.12
CA THR A 18 -42.60 33.67 26.40
C THR A 18 -42.22 32.20 26.62
N GLY A 19 -42.50 31.37 25.62
CA GLY A 19 -41.91 30.04 25.46
C GLY A 19 -42.27 29.46 24.09
N MET A 20 -41.52 29.80 23.04
CA MET A 20 -41.69 29.15 21.73
C MET A 20 -41.02 27.77 21.76
N GLY A 21 -41.79 26.77 22.19
CA GLY A 21 -41.55 25.37 21.87
C GLY A 21 -42.76 24.85 21.10
N THR A 22 -42.64 24.66 19.79
CA THR A 22 -43.61 23.91 19.01
C THR A 22 -43.07 22.53 18.71
N PHE A 23 -43.73 21.53 19.29
CA PHE A 23 -43.67 20.14 18.87
C PHE A 23 -44.24 20.01 17.45
N THR A 24 -43.48 19.40 16.54
CA THR A 24 -44.04 18.60 15.46
C THR A 24 -43.47 17.19 15.57
N THR A 25 -44.38 16.23 15.47
CA THR A 25 -44.24 14.82 15.82
C THR A 25 -43.27 14.09 14.89
N ALA A 26 -42.08 13.76 15.39
CA ALA A 26 -41.17 12.81 14.78
C ALA A 26 -41.34 11.42 15.44
N SER A 27 -42.18 10.57 14.85
CA SER A 27 -42.23 9.14 15.19
C SER A 27 -41.97 8.29 13.95
N GLN A 28 -40.76 8.38 13.39
CA GLN A 28 -40.20 7.35 12.49
C GLN A 28 -38.67 7.44 12.28
N LEU A 29 -37.93 8.03 13.23
CA LEU A 29 -36.46 8.10 13.20
C LEU A 29 -35.89 7.76 14.58
N ARG A 30 -36.04 6.51 15.01
CA ARG A 30 -35.29 5.96 16.14
C ARG A 30 -34.92 4.52 15.84
N HIS A 31 -33.82 4.33 15.12
CA HIS A 31 -32.89 3.20 15.25
C HIS A 31 -31.68 3.45 14.32
N LEU A 32 -30.92 4.50 14.60
CA LEU A 32 -29.58 4.71 14.04
C LEU A 32 -28.72 5.53 15.01
N ASN A 33 -28.79 5.19 16.30
CA ASN A 33 -27.72 5.49 17.25
C ASN A 33 -26.83 4.24 17.33
N MET A 34 -25.93 4.08 16.36
CA MET A 34 -24.71 3.32 16.58
C MET A 34 -23.59 4.33 16.71
N LEU A 35 -23.05 4.41 17.94
CA LEU A 35 -21.92 5.23 18.33
C LEU A 35 -20.71 4.90 17.45
N VAL A 36 -20.47 5.73 16.44
CA VAL A 36 -19.11 6.00 15.96
C VAL A 36 -18.75 7.36 16.56
N PRO A 37 -17.65 7.49 17.33
CA PRO A 37 -17.30 8.76 17.95
C PRO A 37 -17.08 9.83 16.88
N ALA A 38 -17.50 11.06 17.17
CA ALA A 38 -17.29 12.21 16.29
C ALA A 38 -15.79 12.40 16.01
N ILE A 39 -15.45 12.57 14.73
CA ILE A 39 -14.08 12.74 14.24
C ILE A 39 -13.54 14.07 14.77
N THR A 40 -12.53 14.02 15.64
CA THR A 40 -11.77 15.22 16.03
C THR A 40 -10.74 15.56 14.95
N PRO A 41 -10.46 16.85 14.67
CA PRO A 41 -9.46 17.25 13.67
C PRO A 41 -8.05 16.64 13.87
N SER A 42 -7.73 16.24 15.10
CA SER A 42 -6.51 15.50 15.47
C SER A 42 -6.39 14.13 14.76
N SER A 43 -7.51 13.43 14.55
CA SER A 43 -7.53 12.12 13.86
C SER A 43 -7.33 12.22 12.34
N ALA A 44 -7.71 13.35 11.73
CA ALA A 44 -7.45 13.61 10.30
C ALA A 44 -5.97 13.90 10.03
N LEU A 45 -5.27 14.57 10.97
CA LEU A 45 -3.82 14.78 10.92
C LEU A 45 -3.03 13.48 11.17
N ALA A 46 -3.53 12.60 12.06
CA ALA A 46 -2.96 11.26 12.24
C ALA A 46 -3.14 10.36 11.01
N ALA A 47 -4.22 10.57 10.24
CA ALA A 47 -4.50 9.84 9.00
C ALA A 47 -3.56 10.22 7.84
N GLU A 48 -3.12 11.48 7.76
CA GLU A 48 -2.10 11.92 6.80
C GLU A 48 -0.68 11.41 7.17
N ALA A 49 -0.47 10.98 8.42
CA ALA A 49 0.84 10.58 8.95
C ALA A 49 1.17 9.07 8.80
N ILE A 50 0.19 8.17 8.70
CA ILE A 50 0.41 6.71 8.59
C ILE A 50 0.04 6.23 7.20
N ALA A 51 1.01 5.70 6.45
CA ALA A 51 0.74 5.05 5.18
C ALA A 51 0.11 3.65 5.40
N LEU A 52 -0.93 3.29 4.62
CA LEU A 52 -1.56 1.96 4.70
C LEU A 52 -0.55 0.82 4.47
N ARG A 53 0.40 1.00 3.53
CA ARG A 53 1.52 0.06 3.34
C ARG A 53 2.34 -0.19 4.59
N SER A 54 2.60 0.83 5.39
CA SER A 54 3.38 0.71 6.63
C SER A 54 2.58 -0.04 7.68
N SER A 55 1.32 0.33 7.89
CA SER A 55 0.42 -0.37 8.81
C SER A 55 0.29 -1.85 8.45
N ALA A 56 0.07 -2.16 7.17
CA ALA A 56 -0.05 -3.53 6.67
C ALA A 56 1.22 -4.35 6.95
N ARG A 57 2.39 -3.76 6.68
CA ARG A 57 3.69 -4.42 6.91
C ARG A 57 3.89 -4.84 8.37
N THR A 58 3.45 -4.05 9.34
CA THR A 58 3.56 -4.42 10.78
C THR A 58 2.80 -5.71 11.13
N LYS A 59 1.84 -6.09 10.29
CA LYS A 59 1.06 -7.32 10.42
C LYS A 59 1.50 -8.41 9.47
N GLY A 60 2.56 -8.22 8.68
CA GLY A 60 2.92 -9.15 7.60
C GLY A 60 1.88 -9.17 6.48
N LEU A 61 1.14 -8.07 6.31
CA LEU A 61 0.19 -7.87 5.21
C LEU A 61 0.81 -6.98 4.13
N LEU A 62 0.30 -7.12 2.91
CA LEU A 62 0.49 -6.15 1.84
C LEU A 62 -0.77 -5.31 1.67
N PHE A 63 -0.61 -3.99 1.57
CA PHE A 63 -1.65 -3.10 1.05
C PHE A 63 -1.23 -2.56 -0.32
N GLY A 64 -2.17 -2.49 -1.26
CA GLY A 64 -1.90 -2.03 -2.62
C GLY A 64 -3.12 -1.50 -3.34
N ALA A 65 -2.96 -1.21 -4.63
CA ALA A 65 -4.06 -0.80 -5.49
C ALA A 65 -3.82 -1.25 -6.94
N ALA A 66 -4.90 -1.47 -7.67
CA ALA A 66 -4.88 -1.51 -9.13
C ALA A 66 -5.07 -0.11 -9.71
N VAL A 67 -4.24 0.30 -10.67
CA VAL A 67 -4.32 1.63 -11.29
C VAL A 67 -4.04 1.53 -12.79
N ASN A 68 -4.34 2.61 -13.54
CA ASN A 68 -4.06 2.68 -14.98
C ASN A 68 -2.80 3.50 -15.25
N TYR A 69 -2.07 3.15 -16.31
CA TYR A 69 -0.87 3.87 -16.75
C TYR A 69 -1.16 5.34 -17.03
N ASN A 70 -2.25 5.63 -17.76
CA ASN A 70 -2.56 7.01 -18.17
C ASN A 70 -2.76 7.92 -16.96
N THR A 71 -3.55 7.50 -15.96
CA THR A 71 -3.80 8.33 -14.78
C THR A 71 -2.57 8.42 -13.87
N LEU A 72 -1.81 7.32 -13.75
CA LEU A 72 -0.60 7.28 -12.93
C LEU A 72 0.55 8.11 -13.50
N SER A 73 0.67 8.19 -14.83
CA SER A 73 1.74 8.94 -15.51
C SER A 73 1.42 10.42 -15.69
N SER A 74 0.14 10.81 -15.76
CA SER A 74 -0.26 12.20 -16.03
C SER A 74 -0.58 13.02 -14.77
N ASP A 75 -1.06 12.41 -13.69
CA ASP A 75 -1.40 13.12 -12.44
C ASP A 75 -0.36 12.83 -11.36
N GLN A 76 0.57 13.78 -11.18
CA GLN A 76 1.66 13.65 -10.21
C GLN A 76 1.15 13.55 -8.76
N ALA A 77 0.05 14.23 -8.41
CA ALA A 77 -0.50 14.16 -7.07
C ALA A 77 -1.12 12.78 -6.81
N TYR A 78 -1.77 12.18 -7.81
CA TYR A 78 -2.24 10.80 -7.76
C TYR A 78 -1.09 9.80 -7.65
N ALA A 79 -0.03 9.98 -8.45
CA ALA A 79 1.17 9.14 -8.40
C ALA A 79 1.83 9.17 -7.01
N ASN A 80 1.93 10.36 -6.41
CA ASN A 80 2.45 10.52 -5.05
C ASN A 80 1.56 9.82 -4.01
N LEU A 81 0.24 9.90 -4.14
CA LEU A 81 -0.69 9.18 -3.26
C LEU A 81 -0.47 7.66 -3.35
N VAL A 82 -0.38 7.11 -4.57
CA VAL A 82 -0.11 5.68 -4.79
C VAL A 82 1.26 5.30 -4.21
N ALA A 83 2.30 6.09 -4.48
CA ALA A 83 3.65 5.93 -3.93
C ALA A 83 3.68 5.89 -2.39
N GLN A 84 2.91 6.77 -1.76
CA GLN A 84 2.82 6.88 -0.32
C GLN A 84 2.08 5.70 0.29
N GLN A 85 0.95 5.26 -0.31
CA GLN A 85 0.03 4.34 0.34
C GLN A 85 0.27 2.87 0.01
N CYS A 86 0.79 2.54 -1.17
CA CYS A 86 0.85 1.16 -1.67
C CYS A 86 2.24 0.50 -1.51
N ALA A 87 2.23 -0.79 -1.14
CA ALA A 87 3.38 -1.70 -1.17
C ALA A 87 3.34 -2.65 -2.37
N ILE A 88 2.19 -2.80 -3.02
CA ILE A 88 2.01 -3.62 -4.22
C ILE A 88 1.11 -2.89 -5.22
N LEU A 89 1.43 -2.99 -6.50
CA LEU A 89 0.73 -2.32 -7.59
C LEU A 89 0.29 -3.36 -8.63
N ALA A 90 -0.94 -3.22 -9.14
CA ALA A 90 -1.41 -3.96 -10.31
C ALA A 90 -1.79 -2.99 -11.45
N PRO A 91 -1.42 -3.28 -12.71
CA PRO A 91 -1.98 -2.58 -13.85
C PRO A 91 -3.42 -3.04 -14.08
N ALA A 92 -4.38 -2.11 -14.03
CA ALA A 92 -5.80 -2.44 -14.15
C ALA A 92 -6.19 -2.85 -15.60
N LEU A 93 -5.41 -2.41 -16.60
CA LEU A 93 -5.68 -2.67 -18.02
C LEU A 93 -4.45 -3.13 -18.82
N GLU A 94 -3.26 -2.66 -18.49
CA GLU A 94 -2.10 -2.67 -19.40
C GLU A 94 -1.54 -4.06 -19.72
N LEU A 95 -1.91 -5.08 -18.94
CA LEU A 95 -1.54 -6.47 -19.19
C LEU A 95 -2.69 -7.33 -19.73
N LYS A 96 -3.88 -6.75 -19.96
CA LYS A 96 -5.00 -7.44 -20.60
C LYS A 96 -4.74 -7.60 -22.10
N TRP A 97 -5.30 -8.66 -22.69
CA TRP A 97 -4.98 -9.09 -24.05
C TRP A 97 -5.22 -8.01 -25.12
N ASP A 98 -6.35 -7.30 -25.06
CA ASP A 98 -6.75 -6.26 -26.00
C ASP A 98 -5.84 -5.03 -25.97
N VAL A 99 -5.33 -4.68 -24.80
CA VAL A 99 -4.35 -3.59 -24.65
C VAL A 99 -2.95 -4.05 -25.05
N LEU A 100 -2.57 -5.25 -24.65
CA LEU A 100 -1.21 -5.76 -24.79
C LEU A 100 -0.92 -6.27 -26.21
N ARG A 101 -1.93 -6.74 -26.95
CA ARG A 101 -1.76 -7.43 -28.24
C ARG A 101 -2.48 -6.71 -29.39
N PRO A 102 -1.85 -5.70 -30.00
CA PRO A 102 -2.43 -5.02 -31.17
C PRO A 102 -2.62 -5.95 -32.38
N GLY A 103 -1.90 -7.08 -32.44
CA GLY A 103 -2.05 -8.11 -33.47
C GLY A 103 -1.77 -9.51 -32.93
N SER A 104 -2.01 -10.54 -33.76
CA SER A 104 -1.82 -11.95 -33.39
C SER A 104 -0.40 -12.26 -32.94
N ASP A 105 0.60 -11.63 -33.55
CA ASP A 105 2.02 -11.90 -33.31
C ASP A 105 2.77 -10.68 -32.74
N GLN A 106 2.03 -9.65 -32.31
CA GLN A 106 2.58 -8.40 -31.79
C GLN A 106 2.22 -8.21 -30.32
N PHE A 107 3.17 -7.64 -29.55
CA PHE A 107 3.01 -7.29 -28.15
C PHE A 107 3.50 -5.87 -27.91
N ASN A 108 2.77 -5.09 -27.11
CA ASN A 108 3.14 -3.74 -26.72
C ASN A 108 3.27 -3.61 -25.19
N PHE A 109 4.47 -3.89 -24.67
CA PHE A 109 4.76 -3.83 -23.24
C PHE A 109 4.99 -2.40 -22.70
N THR A 110 5.03 -1.38 -23.56
CA THR A 110 5.48 -0.01 -23.21
C THR A 110 4.83 0.53 -21.93
N ARG A 111 3.51 0.41 -21.81
CA ARG A 111 2.77 0.95 -20.65
C ARG A 111 3.00 0.13 -19.39
N ALA A 112 2.97 -1.20 -19.51
CA ALA A 112 3.19 -2.10 -18.38
C ALA A 112 4.64 -2.05 -17.86
N ASP A 113 5.62 -1.91 -18.75
CA ASP A 113 7.04 -1.76 -18.40
C ASP A 113 7.28 -0.46 -17.62
N TRP A 114 6.65 0.64 -18.04
CA TRP A 114 6.69 1.88 -17.29
C TRP A 114 6.11 1.71 -15.88
N MET A 115 4.98 1.02 -15.74
CA MET A 115 4.35 0.77 -14.43
C MET A 115 5.19 -0.15 -13.53
N ALA A 116 5.81 -1.18 -14.09
CA ALA A 116 6.75 -2.04 -13.36
C ALA A 116 7.97 -1.24 -12.88
N GLN A 117 8.49 -0.33 -13.71
CA GLN A 117 9.56 0.59 -13.32
C GLN A 117 9.11 1.58 -12.23
N PHE A 118 7.91 2.13 -12.34
CA PHE A 118 7.32 2.99 -11.31
C PHE A 118 7.23 2.24 -9.97
N ALA A 119 6.68 1.03 -9.97
CA ALA A 119 6.58 0.19 -8.77
C ALA A 119 7.96 -0.04 -8.14
N ARG A 120 8.94 -0.50 -8.93
CA ARG A 120 10.32 -0.72 -8.48
C ARG A 120 10.96 0.54 -7.90
N SER A 121 10.82 1.69 -8.56
CA SER A 121 11.41 2.96 -8.10
C SER A 121 10.83 3.47 -6.78
N HIS A 122 9.62 3.03 -6.40
CA HIS A 122 8.95 3.38 -5.14
C HIS A 122 8.94 2.24 -4.12
N GLY A 123 9.70 1.17 -4.37
CA GLY A 123 9.81 0.02 -3.48
C GLY A 123 8.54 -0.82 -3.37
N MET A 124 7.72 -0.82 -4.42
CA MET A 124 6.51 -1.65 -4.51
C MET A 124 6.80 -2.96 -5.23
N LEU A 125 6.08 -4.00 -4.81
CA LEU A 125 5.88 -5.23 -5.55
C LEU A 125 4.95 -4.98 -6.74
N PHE A 126 5.00 -5.85 -7.75
CA PHE A 126 4.13 -5.76 -8.93
C PHE A 126 3.33 -7.06 -9.10
N ARG A 127 2.01 -6.92 -9.27
CA ARG A 127 1.08 -8.02 -9.55
C ARG A 127 0.62 -7.93 -10.99
N GLY A 128 0.74 -9.02 -11.73
CA GLY A 128 0.26 -9.11 -13.10
C GLY A 128 -1.22 -9.50 -13.17
N HIS A 129 -2.01 -8.71 -13.92
CA HIS A 129 -3.44 -8.93 -14.11
C HIS A 129 -3.82 -8.64 -15.59
N THR A 130 -4.21 -9.63 -16.39
CA THR A 130 -4.32 -11.08 -16.13
C THR A 130 -3.97 -11.85 -17.40
N LEU A 131 -3.46 -13.08 -17.25
CA LEU A 131 -2.99 -13.89 -18.37
C LEU A 131 -4.12 -14.56 -19.16
N VAL A 132 -5.22 -14.94 -18.50
CA VAL A 132 -6.36 -15.60 -19.14
C VAL A 132 -7.65 -15.05 -18.57
N TRP A 133 -8.41 -14.39 -19.43
CA TRP A 133 -9.73 -13.87 -19.10
C TRP A 133 -10.68 -14.05 -20.28
N HIS A 134 -11.98 -14.01 -19.99
CA HIS A 134 -13.02 -14.11 -21.00
C HIS A 134 -13.36 -12.74 -21.62
N GLN A 135 -13.09 -11.65 -20.91
CA GLN A 135 -13.18 -10.29 -21.44
C GLN A 135 -11.80 -9.82 -21.90
N GLY A 136 -11.78 -8.73 -22.66
CA GLY A 136 -10.54 -8.11 -23.13
C GLY A 136 -9.77 -8.95 -24.16
N LEU A 137 -10.44 -9.87 -24.87
CA LEU A 137 -9.83 -10.52 -26.04
C LEU A 137 -9.83 -9.54 -27.23
N PRO A 138 -8.72 -9.38 -27.96
CA PRO A 138 -8.62 -8.45 -29.08
C PRO A 138 -9.49 -8.87 -30.25
N ASN A 139 -9.87 -7.91 -31.10
CA ASN A 139 -10.76 -8.16 -32.24
C ASN A 139 -10.26 -9.26 -33.19
N TRP A 140 -8.95 -9.36 -33.40
CA TRP A 140 -8.35 -10.39 -34.26
C TRP A 140 -8.49 -11.82 -33.69
N PHE A 141 -8.78 -11.96 -32.39
CA PHE A 141 -8.86 -13.26 -31.73
C PHE A 141 -9.90 -14.17 -32.38
N ALA A 142 -11.09 -13.65 -32.65
CA ALA A 142 -12.23 -14.43 -33.12
C ALA A 142 -12.00 -15.04 -34.52
N SER A 143 -11.22 -14.39 -35.39
CA SER A 143 -10.89 -14.89 -36.73
C SER A 143 -9.64 -15.77 -36.76
N THR A 144 -8.82 -15.74 -35.71
CA THR A 144 -7.49 -16.36 -35.71
C THR A 144 -7.44 -17.62 -34.84
N VAL A 145 -8.06 -17.57 -33.66
CA VAL A 145 -7.96 -18.63 -32.65
C VAL A 145 -9.13 -19.59 -32.76
N ASN A 146 -8.83 -20.88 -32.90
CA ASN A 146 -9.78 -21.96 -33.09
C ASN A 146 -9.36 -23.22 -32.32
N LYS A 147 -10.16 -24.29 -32.41
CA LYS A 147 -9.91 -25.54 -31.68
C LYS A 147 -8.53 -26.14 -31.97
N GLN A 148 -8.02 -26.02 -33.20
CA GLN A 148 -6.77 -26.62 -33.63
C GLN A 148 -5.53 -25.88 -33.11
N ASN A 149 -5.64 -24.58 -32.84
CA ASN A 149 -4.48 -23.75 -32.47
C ASN A 149 -4.61 -23.05 -31.09
N ALA A 150 -5.73 -23.19 -30.39
CA ALA A 150 -6.00 -22.47 -29.14
C ALA A 150 -4.94 -22.72 -28.05
N GLU A 151 -4.47 -23.96 -27.89
CA GLU A 151 -3.46 -24.29 -26.87
C GLU A 151 -2.13 -23.60 -27.18
N LYS A 152 -1.72 -23.61 -28.45
CA LYS A 152 -0.52 -22.90 -28.91
C LYS A 152 -0.61 -21.41 -28.64
N TYR A 153 -1.75 -20.77 -28.97
CA TYR A 153 -1.93 -19.34 -28.71
C TYR A 153 -1.96 -18.99 -27.23
N LEU A 154 -2.61 -19.84 -26.41
CA LEU A 154 -2.69 -19.67 -24.96
C LEU A 154 -1.31 -19.77 -24.31
N THR A 155 -0.59 -20.87 -24.57
CA THR A 155 0.73 -21.12 -23.98
C THR A 155 1.80 -20.16 -24.49
N ALA A 156 1.77 -19.78 -25.78
CA ALA A 156 2.67 -18.77 -26.33
C ALA A 156 2.43 -17.38 -25.73
N HIS A 157 1.16 -17.00 -25.50
CA HIS A 157 0.84 -15.76 -24.80
C HIS A 157 1.43 -15.76 -23.39
N ILE A 158 1.11 -16.79 -22.61
CA ILE A 158 1.54 -16.90 -21.21
C ILE A 158 3.06 -16.88 -21.13
N SER A 159 3.74 -17.68 -21.95
CA SER A 159 5.19 -17.75 -21.98
C SER A 159 5.82 -16.40 -22.33
N ARG A 160 5.26 -15.67 -23.31
CA ARG A 160 5.78 -14.36 -23.71
C ARG A 160 5.57 -13.30 -22.64
N VAL A 161 4.39 -13.24 -22.04
CA VAL A 161 4.03 -12.19 -21.08
C VAL A 161 4.64 -12.45 -19.71
N ALA A 162 4.42 -13.63 -19.13
CA ALA A 162 5.01 -13.98 -17.84
C ALA A 162 6.54 -14.05 -17.92
N GLY A 163 7.08 -14.59 -19.02
CA GLY A 163 8.52 -14.67 -19.26
C GLY A 163 9.20 -13.30 -19.40
N HIS A 164 8.54 -12.32 -20.02
CA HIS A 164 9.05 -10.93 -20.11
C HIS A 164 9.26 -10.29 -18.72
N TYR A 165 8.43 -10.68 -17.75
CA TYR A 165 8.48 -10.19 -16.38
C TYR A 165 9.07 -11.17 -15.36
N ALA A 166 9.72 -12.25 -15.82
CA ALA A 166 10.19 -13.31 -14.95
C ALA A 166 11.11 -12.78 -13.83
N GLY A 167 10.81 -13.15 -12.58
CA GLY A 167 11.53 -12.69 -11.39
C GLY A 167 11.29 -11.23 -10.99
N GLN A 168 10.43 -10.50 -11.73
CA GLN A 168 9.98 -9.15 -11.37
C GLN A 168 8.55 -9.16 -10.80
N MET A 169 7.77 -10.22 -11.03
CA MET A 169 6.41 -10.34 -10.52
C MET A 169 6.38 -10.94 -9.13
N HIS A 170 5.61 -10.31 -8.24
CA HIS A 170 5.20 -10.94 -7.00
C HIS A 170 4.19 -12.06 -7.27
N SER A 171 3.22 -11.80 -8.14
CA SER A 171 2.11 -12.71 -8.38
C SER A 171 1.44 -12.46 -9.73
N TRP A 172 0.86 -13.51 -10.32
CA TRP A 172 0.01 -13.44 -11.51
C TRP A 172 -1.41 -13.89 -11.20
N ASP A 173 -2.40 -13.12 -11.66
CA ASP A 173 -3.72 -13.63 -11.98
C ASP A 173 -3.61 -14.46 -13.25
N VAL A 174 -3.42 -15.78 -13.09
CA VAL A 174 -3.25 -16.69 -14.23
C VAL A 174 -4.56 -16.87 -14.95
N VAL A 175 -5.63 -17.17 -14.22
CA VAL A 175 -6.99 -17.29 -14.76
C VAL A 175 -7.93 -16.42 -13.93
N ASN A 176 -8.67 -15.56 -14.62
CA ASN A 176 -9.64 -14.65 -14.03
C ASN A 176 -11.08 -15.07 -14.38
N GLU A 177 -11.96 -15.11 -13.38
CA GLU A 177 -13.43 -15.19 -13.52
C GLU A 177 -13.94 -16.39 -14.35
N ALA A 178 -13.36 -17.57 -14.11
CA ALA A 178 -13.73 -18.79 -14.82
C ALA A 178 -15.04 -19.41 -14.33
N ILE A 179 -15.59 -18.99 -13.17
CA ILE A 179 -16.82 -19.53 -12.60
C ILE A 179 -18.00 -18.58 -12.80
N GLU A 180 -19.11 -19.13 -13.30
CA GLU A 180 -20.38 -18.44 -13.50
C GLU A 180 -21.53 -19.26 -12.89
N PRO A 181 -22.04 -18.89 -11.70
CA PRO A 181 -23.05 -19.68 -10.98
C PRO A 181 -24.33 -19.97 -11.78
N GLN A 182 -24.68 -19.07 -12.70
CA GLN A 182 -25.91 -19.12 -13.50
C GLN A 182 -25.86 -20.17 -14.63
N VAL A 183 -24.68 -20.67 -15.03
CA VAL A 183 -24.61 -21.67 -16.09
C VAL A 183 -25.11 -23.04 -15.62
N GLN A 184 -25.74 -23.79 -16.52
CA GLN A 184 -26.28 -25.13 -16.27
C GLN A 184 -25.24 -26.25 -16.37
N ARG A 185 -23.95 -25.93 -16.17
CA ARG A 185 -22.88 -26.93 -16.09
C ARG A 185 -22.65 -27.34 -14.65
N ALA A 186 -22.33 -28.62 -14.42
CA ALA A 186 -22.03 -29.14 -13.08
C ALA A 186 -20.78 -28.49 -12.44
N ASP A 187 -19.77 -28.18 -13.26
CA ASP A 187 -18.53 -27.52 -12.85
C ASP A 187 -18.66 -25.99 -12.71
N LYS A 188 -19.80 -25.42 -13.12
CA LYS A 188 -20.08 -23.98 -13.15
C LYS A 188 -19.03 -23.16 -13.92
N LEU A 189 -18.28 -23.78 -14.82
CA LEU A 189 -17.33 -23.06 -15.66
C LEU A 189 -18.08 -22.17 -16.67
N ARG A 190 -17.68 -20.91 -16.73
CA ARG A 190 -18.18 -19.90 -17.68
C ARG A 190 -17.97 -20.36 -19.12
N SER A 191 -18.94 -20.11 -19.99
CA SER A 191 -18.81 -20.39 -21.42
C SER A 191 -17.84 -19.39 -22.09
N THR A 192 -16.59 -19.79 -22.25
CA THR A 192 -15.53 -18.98 -22.87
C THR A 192 -15.02 -19.64 -24.15
N PRO A 193 -14.39 -18.89 -25.08
CA PRO A 193 -13.68 -19.51 -26.20
C PRO A 193 -12.65 -20.55 -25.74
N TRP A 194 -11.93 -20.26 -24.65
CA TRP A 194 -10.96 -21.19 -24.04
C TRP A 194 -11.59 -22.51 -23.63
N LEU A 195 -12.71 -22.46 -22.89
CA LEU A 195 -13.44 -23.66 -22.47
C LEU A 195 -13.97 -24.44 -23.68
N ARG A 196 -14.49 -23.76 -24.70
CA ARG A 196 -15.03 -24.42 -25.90
C ARG A 196 -13.95 -25.11 -26.74
N PHE A 197 -12.77 -24.50 -26.85
CA PHE A 197 -11.69 -25.01 -27.68
C PHE A 197 -10.85 -26.08 -26.96
N LEU A 198 -10.59 -25.90 -25.67
CA LEU A 198 -9.62 -26.70 -24.92
C LEU A 198 -10.23 -27.56 -23.82
N GLY A 199 -11.53 -27.43 -23.54
CA GLY A 199 -12.15 -28.09 -22.39
C GLY A 199 -11.71 -27.48 -21.06
N PRO A 200 -12.20 -28.00 -19.91
CA PRO A 200 -11.86 -27.52 -18.57
C PRO A 200 -10.35 -27.48 -18.25
N GLU A 201 -9.56 -28.25 -19.00
CA GLU A 201 -8.11 -28.41 -18.88
C GLU A 201 -7.35 -27.12 -19.19
N TYR A 202 -7.94 -26.15 -19.90
CA TYR A 202 -7.29 -24.87 -20.23
C TYR A 202 -6.75 -24.14 -18.99
N ILE A 203 -7.39 -24.34 -17.83
CA ILE A 203 -6.96 -23.77 -16.56
C ILE A 203 -5.64 -24.41 -16.11
N ASP A 204 -5.55 -25.75 -16.09
CA ASP A 204 -4.32 -26.47 -15.71
C ASP A 204 -3.18 -26.15 -16.68
N ILE A 205 -3.47 -26.11 -17.99
CA ILE A 205 -2.51 -25.71 -19.03
C ILE A 205 -1.96 -24.31 -18.75
N ALA A 206 -2.83 -23.34 -18.43
CA ALA A 206 -2.42 -21.97 -18.16
C ALA A 206 -1.51 -21.85 -16.94
N PHE A 207 -1.86 -22.52 -15.82
CA PHE A 207 -1.03 -22.52 -14.61
C PHE A 207 0.34 -23.16 -14.84
N ARG A 208 0.40 -24.30 -15.55
CA ARG A 208 1.68 -24.95 -15.87
C ARG A 208 2.55 -24.09 -16.78
N ALA A 209 1.98 -23.45 -17.79
CA ALA A 209 2.70 -22.52 -18.66
C ALA A 209 3.23 -21.30 -17.88
N ALA A 210 2.43 -20.75 -16.96
CA ALA A 210 2.85 -19.62 -16.13
C ALA A 210 3.99 -20.01 -15.18
N ALA A 211 3.92 -21.20 -14.56
CA ALA A 211 4.96 -21.70 -13.67
C ALA A 211 6.29 -21.97 -14.40
N ALA A 212 6.21 -22.45 -15.64
CA ALA A 212 7.39 -22.64 -16.48
C ALA A 212 8.03 -21.30 -16.89
N ALA A 213 7.21 -20.27 -17.13
CA ALA A 213 7.67 -18.96 -17.58
C ALA A 213 8.24 -18.10 -16.44
N ASP A 214 7.63 -18.13 -15.25
CA ASP A 214 8.12 -17.43 -14.05
C ASP A 214 7.93 -18.29 -12.79
N PRO A 215 8.91 -19.15 -12.46
CA PRO A 215 8.80 -20.05 -11.30
C PRO A 215 8.87 -19.34 -9.95
N ARG A 216 9.17 -18.03 -9.92
CA ARG A 216 9.25 -17.24 -8.68
C ARG A 216 7.95 -16.53 -8.32
N ALA A 217 7.06 -16.32 -9.28
CA ALA A 217 5.80 -15.63 -9.04
C ALA A 217 4.78 -16.54 -8.35
N LEU A 218 3.97 -15.97 -7.46
CA LEU A 218 2.79 -16.65 -6.92
C LEU A 218 1.70 -16.71 -7.99
N LEU A 219 1.24 -17.91 -8.34
CA LEU A 219 0.21 -18.12 -9.34
C LEU A 219 -1.16 -18.19 -8.66
N THR A 220 -2.05 -17.30 -9.11
CA THR A 220 -3.34 -17.03 -8.48
C THR A 220 -4.50 -17.33 -9.44
N TYR A 221 -5.55 -17.96 -8.94
CA TYR A 221 -6.89 -17.92 -9.54
C TYR A 221 -7.65 -16.74 -8.95
N ASN A 222 -8.26 -15.87 -9.75
CA ASN A 222 -8.94 -14.65 -9.25
C ASN A 222 -10.41 -14.59 -9.69
N ASP A 223 -11.31 -14.20 -8.79
CA ASP A 223 -12.74 -14.16 -9.10
C ASP A 223 -13.53 -13.25 -8.13
N PHE A 224 -14.72 -12.79 -8.57
CA PHE A 224 -15.64 -11.95 -7.79
C PHE A 224 -16.91 -12.68 -7.39
N GLY A 225 -17.73 -12.05 -6.55
CA GLY A 225 -19.08 -12.54 -6.23
C GLY A 225 -19.07 -13.72 -5.26
N ILE A 226 -18.00 -13.82 -4.48
CA ILE A 226 -17.73 -14.84 -3.45
C ILE A 226 -17.98 -14.23 -2.05
N GLU A 227 -18.12 -12.91 -1.96
CA GLU A 227 -17.96 -12.13 -0.74
C GLU A 227 -19.21 -12.13 0.15
N HIS A 228 -20.37 -11.83 -0.43
CA HIS A 228 -21.60 -11.56 0.31
C HIS A 228 -22.32 -12.82 0.78
N ASP A 229 -23.17 -12.69 1.80
CA ASP A 229 -24.07 -13.73 2.28
C ASP A 229 -25.32 -13.85 1.39
N THR A 230 -25.13 -14.26 0.13
CA THR A 230 -26.23 -14.53 -0.82
C THR A 230 -26.19 -15.97 -1.34
N PRO A 231 -27.34 -16.55 -1.74
CA PRO A 231 -27.36 -17.89 -2.34
C PRO A 231 -26.47 -18.03 -3.58
N GLN A 232 -26.37 -16.96 -4.39
CA GLN A 232 -25.51 -16.92 -5.57
C GLN A 232 -24.03 -16.96 -5.18
N ALA A 233 -23.64 -16.22 -4.14
CA ALA A 233 -22.27 -16.23 -3.64
C ALA A 233 -21.91 -17.58 -2.99
N GLU A 234 -22.83 -18.24 -2.29
CA GLU A 234 -22.60 -19.59 -1.75
C GLU A 234 -22.43 -20.64 -2.87
N THR A 235 -23.25 -20.53 -3.92
CA THR A 235 -23.10 -21.38 -5.12
C THR A 235 -21.72 -21.15 -5.76
N LYS A 236 -21.28 -19.89 -5.84
CA LYS A 236 -19.97 -19.55 -6.39
C LYS A 236 -18.82 -20.04 -5.52
N ARG A 237 -18.86 -19.82 -4.20
CA ARG A 237 -17.89 -20.34 -3.22
C ARG A 237 -17.72 -21.85 -3.36
N THR A 238 -18.83 -22.59 -3.43
CA THR A 238 -18.81 -24.05 -3.59
C THR A 238 -18.11 -24.48 -4.88
N ALA A 239 -18.43 -23.83 -6.01
CA ALA A 239 -17.82 -24.15 -7.29
C ALA A 239 -16.33 -23.78 -7.37
N VAL A 240 -15.95 -22.63 -6.80
CA VAL A 240 -14.55 -22.20 -6.71
C VAL A 240 -13.75 -23.16 -5.83
N LEU A 241 -14.28 -23.58 -4.68
CA LEU A 241 -13.59 -24.54 -3.80
C LEU A 241 -13.34 -25.86 -4.53
N ARG A 242 -14.34 -26.41 -5.23
CA ARG A 242 -14.20 -27.63 -6.05
C ARG A 242 -13.17 -27.46 -7.17
N LEU A 243 -13.11 -26.28 -7.80
CA LEU A 243 -12.08 -25.98 -8.79
C LEU A 243 -10.68 -26.02 -8.15
N LEU A 244 -10.50 -25.36 -7.00
CA LEU A 244 -9.21 -25.33 -6.29
C LEU A 244 -8.79 -26.75 -5.85
N GLU A 245 -9.70 -27.53 -5.27
CA GLU A 245 -9.46 -28.94 -4.90
C GLU A 245 -8.99 -29.78 -6.10
N ARG A 246 -9.65 -29.62 -7.26
CA ARG A 246 -9.28 -30.30 -8.51
C ARG A 246 -7.90 -29.90 -9.01
N LEU A 247 -7.55 -28.62 -8.95
CA LEU A 247 -6.22 -28.15 -9.35
C LEU A 247 -5.14 -28.68 -8.41
N LYS A 248 -5.39 -28.64 -7.09
CA LYS A 248 -4.47 -29.20 -6.09
C LYS A 248 -4.27 -30.70 -6.27
N SER A 249 -5.33 -31.47 -6.49
CA SER A 249 -5.23 -32.93 -6.65
C SER A 249 -4.48 -33.36 -7.91
N ARG A 250 -4.44 -32.52 -8.94
CA ARG A 250 -3.67 -32.73 -10.18
C ARG A 250 -2.22 -32.24 -10.10
N GLY A 251 -1.80 -31.69 -8.95
CA GLY A 251 -0.48 -31.06 -8.82
C GLY A 251 -0.31 -29.83 -9.73
N THR A 252 -1.41 -29.12 -10.03
CA THR A 252 -1.34 -27.83 -10.71
C THR A 252 -0.55 -26.84 -9.84
N PRO A 253 0.40 -26.07 -10.39
CA PRO A 253 1.18 -25.09 -9.63
C PRO A 253 0.33 -23.85 -9.31
N ILE A 254 -0.56 -23.95 -8.34
CA ILE A 254 -1.36 -22.84 -7.80
C ILE A 254 -0.96 -22.57 -6.36
N GLN A 255 -0.72 -21.29 -6.03
CA GLN A 255 -0.26 -20.88 -4.70
C GLN A 255 -1.26 -19.95 -3.99
N ALA A 256 -2.19 -19.33 -4.72
CA ALA A 256 -3.16 -18.42 -4.11
C ALA A 256 -4.54 -18.41 -4.77
N LEU A 257 -5.52 -17.96 -4.00
CA LEU A 257 -6.83 -17.48 -4.46
C LEU A 257 -6.90 -15.96 -4.31
N GLY A 258 -7.29 -15.27 -5.38
CA GLY A 258 -7.69 -13.87 -5.38
C GLY A 258 -9.21 -13.75 -5.25
N ILE A 259 -9.65 -12.94 -4.29
CA ILE A 259 -11.06 -12.56 -4.10
C ILE A 259 -11.15 -11.08 -4.44
N GLN A 260 -11.85 -10.75 -5.53
CA GLN A 260 -11.90 -9.39 -6.05
C GLN A 260 -12.38 -8.40 -4.98
N GLY A 261 -13.44 -8.70 -4.24
CA GLY A 261 -13.90 -7.75 -3.23
C GLY A 261 -14.66 -6.57 -3.85
N HIS A 262 -15.27 -6.76 -5.02
CA HIS A 262 -16.24 -5.80 -5.56
C HIS A 262 -17.54 -5.87 -4.73
N LEU A 263 -17.60 -5.07 -3.68
CA LEU A 263 -18.71 -5.05 -2.75
C LEU A 263 -19.85 -4.16 -3.27
N PHE A 264 -21.05 -4.31 -2.71
CA PHE A 264 -22.14 -3.36 -2.95
C PHE A 264 -22.72 -2.85 -1.63
N GLY A 265 -23.16 -1.59 -1.64
CA GLY A 265 -23.94 -1.02 -0.55
C GLY A 265 -25.43 -1.14 -0.81
N HIS A 266 -26.19 -1.48 0.23
CA HIS A 266 -27.65 -1.55 0.20
C HIS A 266 -28.23 -0.92 1.49
N PRO A 267 -29.41 -0.26 1.43
CA PRO A 267 -30.09 0.25 2.64
C PRO A 267 -30.34 -0.81 3.72
N ASP A 268 -30.70 -2.04 3.32
CA ASP A 268 -31.06 -3.13 4.24
C ASP A 268 -29.87 -3.86 4.89
N SER A 269 -28.70 -3.21 4.94
CA SER A 269 -27.41 -3.78 5.39
C SER A 269 -26.92 -4.97 4.54
N VAL A 270 -25.60 -5.19 4.55
CA VAL A 270 -24.96 -6.34 3.88
C VAL A 270 -24.19 -7.16 4.91
N LYS A 271 -24.07 -8.46 4.67
CA LYS A 271 -23.39 -9.41 5.56
C LYS A 271 -22.36 -10.24 4.82
N PHE A 272 -21.32 -10.64 5.54
CA PHE A 272 -20.15 -11.37 5.03
C PHE A 272 -19.81 -12.59 5.89
N THR A 273 -20.71 -13.04 6.75
CA THR A 273 -20.42 -14.05 7.77
C THR A 273 -20.12 -15.44 7.18
N GLN A 274 -20.73 -15.80 6.05
CA GLN A 274 -20.61 -17.12 5.45
C GLN A 274 -19.26 -17.35 4.78
N ILE A 275 -18.54 -16.28 4.40
CA ILE A 275 -17.23 -16.40 3.76
C ILE A 275 -16.18 -17.00 4.71
N ARG A 276 -16.32 -16.88 6.04
CA ARG A 276 -15.33 -17.39 7.02
C ARG A 276 -14.99 -18.86 6.80
N ARG A 277 -16.01 -19.70 6.63
CA ARG A 277 -15.81 -21.14 6.39
C ARG A 277 -15.10 -21.39 5.06
N PHE A 278 -15.46 -20.64 4.02
CA PHE A 278 -14.81 -20.75 2.72
C PHE A 278 -13.33 -20.36 2.79
N LEU A 279 -12.98 -19.26 3.49
CA LEU A 279 -11.59 -18.85 3.69
C LEU A 279 -10.77 -19.93 4.40
N ARG A 280 -11.32 -20.55 5.45
CA ARG A 280 -10.68 -21.67 6.17
C ARG A 280 -10.45 -22.87 5.24
N ASN A 281 -11.46 -23.27 4.47
CA ASN A 281 -11.32 -24.36 3.51
C ASN A 281 -10.25 -24.08 2.44
N VAL A 282 -10.12 -22.84 1.98
CA VAL A 282 -9.06 -22.44 1.04
C VAL A 282 -7.68 -22.48 1.72
N ALA A 283 -7.59 -22.04 2.97
CA ALA A 283 -6.36 -22.12 3.76
C ALA A 283 -5.93 -23.58 4.00
N ASP A 284 -6.86 -24.50 4.24
CA ASP A 284 -6.61 -25.94 4.43
C ASP A 284 -6.04 -26.61 3.16
N LEU A 285 -6.25 -26.03 1.97
CA LEU A 285 -5.60 -26.44 0.72
C LEU A 285 -4.14 -25.93 0.59
N GLY A 286 -3.65 -25.21 1.60
CA GLY A 286 -2.33 -24.59 1.63
C GLY A 286 -2.20 -23.41 0.67
N LEU A 287 -3.30 -22.73 0.36
CA LEU A 287 -3.33 -21.57 -0.53
C LEU A 287 -3.30 -20.25 0.26
N GLN A 288 -2.54 -19.29 -0.23
CA GLN A 288 -2.69 -17.90 0.22
C GLN A 288 -4.00 -17.31 -0.31
N ILE A 289 -4.51 -16.31 0.38
CA ILE A 289 -5.71 -15.58 -0.02
C ILE A 289 -5.36 -14.10 -0.16
N MET A 290 -5.76 -13.49 -1.28
CA MET A 290 -5.52 -12.10 -1.58
C MET A 290 -6.86 -11.41 -1.85
N ILE A 291 -7.13 -10.31 -1.15
CA ILE A 291 -8.21 -9.40 -1.56
C ILE A 291 -7.63 -8.49 -2.64
N THR A 292 -8.15 -8.55 -3.86
CA THR A 292 -7.42 -8.07 -5.05
C THR A 292 -7.96 -6.78 -5.66
N GLU A 293 -9.25 -6.48 -5.49
CA GLU A 293 -9.97 -5.44 -6.25
C GLU A 293 -11.01 -4.69 -5.38
N LEU A 294 -10.72 -4.53 -4.07
CA LEU A 294 -11.67 -4.02 -3.08
C LEU A 294 -12.21 -2.63 -3.45
N ASP A 295 -13.52 -2.55 -3.60
CA ASP A 295 -14.28 -1.32 -3.70
C ASP A 295 -15.72 -1.56 -3.21
N VAL A 296 -16.49 -0.50 -2.95
CA VAL A 296 -17.90 -0.62 -2.58
C VAL A 296 -18.73 0.19 -3.56
N ASN A 297 -19.47 -0.50 -4.42
CA ASN A 297 -20.45 0.16 -5.28
C ASN A 297 -21.54 0.83 -4.43
N ASP A 298 -21.52 2.16 -4.40
CA ASP A 298 -22.40 2.99 -3.58
C ASP A 298 -23.67 3.45 -4.31
N GLN A 299 -23.96 2.95 -5.51
CA GLN A 299 -25.09 3.42 -6.33
C GLN A 299 -26.45 3.40 -5.62
N GLN A 300 -26.72 2.38 -4.81
CA GLN A 300 -28.02 2.20 -4.14
C GLN A 300 -28.07 2.87 -2.75
N LEU A 301 -26.96 3.49 -2.32
CA LEU A 301 -26.92 4.24 -1.07
C LEU A 301 -27.51 5.66 -1.27
N PRO A 302 -28.00 6.31 -0.20
CA PRO A 302 -28.59 7.66 -0.26
C PRO A 302 -27.68 8.68 -0.95
N ARG A 303 -28.22 9.72 -1.60
CA ARG A 303 -27.40 10.69 -2.36
C ARG A 303 -26.37 11.43 -1.51
N ASP A 304 -26.70 11.73 -0.25
CA ASP A 304 -25.85 12.52 0.65
C ASP A 304 -24.45 11.91 0.81
N ALA A 305 -23.42 12.73 0.58
CA ALA A 305 -22.04 12.25 0.55
C ALA A 305 -21.54 11.78 1.93
N ALA A 306 -21.91 12.48 3.00
CA ALA A 306 -21.46 12.14 4.35
C ALA A 306 -22.12 10.85 4.86
N VAL A 307 -23.40 10.64 4.52
CA VAL A 307 -24.12 9.39 4.79
C VAL A 307 -23.49 8.24 4.00
N ARG A 308 -23.19 8.42 2.72
CA ARG A 308 -22.53 7.39 1.90
C ARG A 308 -21.14 7.04 2.38
N ASP A 309 -20.33 8.03 2.72
CA ASP A 309 -18.98 7.80 3.20
C ASP A 309 -18.98 6.95 4.48
N ARG A 310 -19.94 7.20 5.41
CA ARG A 310 -20.12 6.36 6.60
C ARG A 310 -20.61 4.96 6.26
N ALA A 311 -21.55 4.81 5.34
CA ALA A 311 -22.07 3.51 4.92
C ALA A 311 -21.00 2.67 4.22
N VAL A 312 -20.25 3.25 3.27
CA VAL A 312 -19.11 2.61 2.61
C VAL A 312 -18.05 2.22 3.64
N ALA A 313 -17.70 3.12 4.57
CA ALA A 313 -16.74 2.80 5.63
C ALA A 313 -17.19 1.65 6.53
N LYS A 314 -18.48 1.57 6.85
CA LYS A 314 -19.05 0.43 7.59
C LYS A 314 -18.93 -0.86 6.81
N ILE A 315 -19.22 -0.85 5.52
CA ILE A 315 -19.11 -2.04 4.66
C ILE A 315 -17.65 -2.53 4.57
N TYR A 316 -16.69 -1.61 4.40
CA TYR A 316 -15.26 -1.92 4.49
C TYR A 316 -14.92 -2.56 5.85
N ALA A 317 -15.36 -1.97 6.96
CA ALA A 317 -15.07 -2.48 8.30
C ALA A 317 -15.66 -3.89 8.51
N ASP A 318 -16.93 -4.10 8.15
CA ASP A 318 -17.61 -5.38 8.32
C ASP A 318 -16.95 -6.49 7.48
N PHE A 319 -16.60 -6.21 6.23
CA PHE A 319 -15.91 -7.16 5.36
C PHE A 319 -14.49 -7.47 5.86
N LEU A 320 -13.70 -6.43 6.15
CA LEU A 320 -12.31 -6.59 6.57
C LEU A 320 -12.19 -7.27 7.94
N ALA A 321 -13.11 -7.01 8.88
CA ALA A 321 -13.16 -7.71 10.16
C ALA A 321 -13.41 -9.22 10.01
N VAL A 322 -14.05 -9.63 8.91
CA VAL A 322 -14.25 -11.04 8.60
C VAL A 322 -13.03 -11.64 7.93
N VAL A 323 -12.57 -11.04 6.83
CA VAL A 323 -11.51 -11.66 6.02
C VAL A 323 -10.14 -11.59 6.71
N LEU A 324 -9.84 -10.53 7.46
CA LEU A 324 -8.52 -10.39 8.11
C LEU A 324 -8.35 -11.22 9.37
N ASP A 325 -9.42 -11.84 9.87
CA ASP A 325 -9.38 -12.84 10.94
C ASP A 325 -8.78 -14.18 10.46
N GLU A 326 -8.75 -14.43 9.15
CA GLU A 326 -8.04 -15.55 8.54
C GLU A 326 -6.57 -15.18 8.27
N PRO A 327 -5.57 -15.80 8.93
CA PRO A 327 -4.15 -15.55 8.66
C PRO A 327 -3.70 -15.90 7.24
N ALA A 328 -4.42 -16.78 6.52
CA ALA A 328 -4.15 -17.02 5.10
C ALA A 328 -4.49 -15.82 4.20
N VAL A 329 -5.23 -14.81 4.68
CA VAL A 329 -5.43 -13.55 3.94
C VAL A 329 -4.22 -12.66 4.13
N THR A 330 -3.43 -12.49 3.07
CA THR A 330 -2.09 -11.88 3.14
C THR A 330 -2.01 -10.50 2.46
N THR A 331 -2.96 -10.19 1.58
CA THR A 331 -2.93 -8.99 0.74
C THR A 331 -4.29 -8.32 0.70
N ILE A 332 -4.32 -6.99 0.77
CA ILE A 332 -5.49 -6.15 0.54
C ILE A 332 -5.15 -5.15 -0.57
N MET A 333 -5.85 -5.22 -1.69
CA MET A 333 -5.72 -4.29 -2.79
C MET A 333 -7.08 -3.72 -3.13
N THR A 334 -7.13 -2.41 -3.37
CA THR A 334 -8.33 -1.72 -3.85
C THR A 334 -8.31 -1.56 -5.37
N TRP A 335 -9.47 -1.57 -6.04
CA TRP A 335 -9.54 -1.35 -7.50
C TRP A 335 -9.57 0.13 -7.86
N GLY A 336 -8.39 0.75 -7.75
CA GLY A 336 -8.18 2.20 -7.68
C GLY A 336 -7.87 2.61 -6.23
N ILE A 337 -7.46 3.86 -6.02
CA ILE A 337 -7.25 4.39 -4.66
C ILE A 337 -8.09 5.64 -4.36
N SER A 338 -8.52 6.37 -5.41
CA SER A 338 -9.34 7.58 -5.29
C SER A 338 -10.60 7.51 -6.14
N ASP A 339 -11.70 8.03 -5.59
CA ASP A 339 -12.99 8.22 -6.27
C ASP A 339 -12.86 9.00 -7.59
N ARG A 340 -11.80 9.81 -7.76
CA ARG A 340 -11.54 10.56 -9.00
C ARG A 340 -11.48 9.65 -10.23
N TYR A 341 -10.93 8.44 -10.07
CA TYR A 341 -10.60 7.54 -11.18
C TYR A 341 -11.27 6.17 -11.07
N THR A 342 -12.34 6.04 -10.27
CA THR A 342 -13.04 4.75 -10.15
C THR A 342 -13.61 4.30 -11.49
N TRP A 343 -13.35 3.05 -11.85
CA TRP A 343 -13.91 2.41 -13.05
C TRP A 343 -15.44 2.36 -13.05
N LEU A 344 -16.05 2.30 -11.86
CA LEU A 344 -17.49 2.27 -11.68
C LEU A 344 -18.17 3.50 -12.28
N ALA A 345 -17.50 4.65 -12.37
CA ALA A 345 -18.06 5.85 -12.99
C ALA A 345 -18.46 5.62 -14.46
N SER A 346 -17.72 4.76 -15.16
CA SER A 346 -17.99 4.40 -16.56
C SER A 346 -18.90 3.17 -16.72
N LYS A 347 -18.85 2.22 -15.78
CA LYS A 347 -19.55 0.93 -15.90
C LYS A 347 -20.88 0.88 -15.14
N LYS A 348 -20.98 1.65 -14.07
CA LYS A 348 -22.08 1.64 -13.10
C LYS A 348 -22.32 3.07 -12.57
N PRO A 349 -22.68 4.05 -13.43
CA PRO A 349 -22.98 5.41 -12.99
C PRO A 349 -24.26 5.43 -12.14
N ARG A 350 -24.38 6.38 -11.20
CA ARG A 350 -25.61 6.54 -10.42
C ARG A 350 -26.74 7.06 -11.30
N GLU A 351 -27.94 6.54 -11.11
CA GLU A 351 -29.15 7.02 -11.82
C GLU A 351 -29.46 8.48 -11.48
N ASP A 352 -29.15 8.91 -10.26
CA ASP A 352 -29.35 10.29 -9.81
C ASP A 352 -28.26 11.27 -10.31
N GLY A 353 -27.30 10.83 -11.13
CA GLY A 353 -26.20 11.65 -11.64
C GLY A 353 -25.15 12.05 -10.59
N GLY A 354 -25.26 11.54 -9.36
CA GLY A 354 -24.27 11.77 -8.32
C GLY A 354 -22.93 11.11 -8.64
N ARG A 355 -21.82 11.72 -8.22
CA ARG A 355 -20.51 11.08 -8.27
C ARG A 355 -20.48 9.87 -7.33
N LEU A 356 -19.87 8.78 -7.79
CA LEU A 356 -19.64 7.57 -6.98
C LEU A 356 -18.56 7.84 -5.93
N ARG A 357 -18.66 7.15 -4.79
CA ARG A 357 -17.73 7.29 -3.66
C ARG A 357 -17.21 5.93 -3.14
N PRO A 358 -16.68 5.02 -3.99
CA PRO A 358 -16.41 3.64 -3.62
C PRO A 358 -15.05 3.38 -2.93
N LEU A 359 -14.12 4.34 -2.99
CA LEU A 359 -12.71 4.14 -2.65
C LEU A 359 -12.26 4.89 -1.38
N PRO A 360 -11.06 4.60 -0.84
CA PRO A 360 -10.59 5.17 0.42
C PRO A 360 -10.30 6.68 0.38
N PHE A 361 -10.01 7.25 -0.78
CA PHE A 361 -9.74 8.68 -0.95
C PHE A 361 -10.77 9.33 -1.87
N ASP A 362 -11.14 10.57 -1.57
CA ASP A 362 -12.09 11.32 -2.38
C ASP A 362 -11.49 11.84 -3.69
N ALA A 363 -12.27 12.62 -4.44
CA ALA A 363 -11.86 13.19 -5.71
C ALA A 363 -10.75 14.26 -5.58
N GLN A 364 -10.43 14.71 -4.37
CA GLN A 364 -9.37 15.67 -4.04
C GLN A 364 -8.17 14.99 -3.34
N PHE A 365 -8.15 13.64 -3.33
CA PHE A 365 -7.12 12.83 -2.68
C PHE A 365 -7.08 12.98 -1.16
N LYS A 366 -8.17 13.45 -0.54
CA LYS A 366 -8.31 13.48 0.91
C LYS A 366 -8.85 12.14 1.42
N PRO A 367 -8.36 11.65 2.57
CA PRO A 367 -8.81 10.39 3.12
C PRO A 367 -10.29 10.48 3.52
N LYS A 368 -11.05 9.45 3.18
CA LYS A 368 -12.45 9.28 3.58
C LYS A 368 -12.56 8.35 4.80
N PRO A 369 -13.72 8.28 5.47
CA PRO A 369 -13.98 7.27 6.50
C PRO A 369 -13.61 5.83 6.11
N ALA A 370 -13.72 5.46 4.82
CA ALA A 370 -13.29 4.14 4.33
C ALA A 370 -11.79 3.87 4.49
N TRP A 371 -10.94 4.89 4.35
CA TRP A 371 -9.51 4.81 4.66
C TRP A 371 -9.28 4.50 6.15
N GLN A 372 -10.06 5.12 7.04
CA GLN A 372 -9.96 4.87 8.49
C GLN A 372 -10.37 3.44 8.84
N SER A 373 -11.41 2.90 8.19
CA SER A 373 -11.80 1.50 8.33
C SER A 373 -10.70 0.54 7.89
N LEU A 374 -10.05 0.80 6.75
CA LEU A 374 -8.88 0.03 6.28
C LEU A 374 -7.75 0.06 7.30
N ALA A 375 -7.34 1.26 7.73
CA ALA A 375 -6.23 1.42 8.67
C ALA A 375 -6.53 0.72 10.00
N SER A 376 -7.75 0.85 10.52
CA SER A 376 -8.18 0.23 11.78
C SER A 376 -8.26 -1.30 11.66
N ALA A 377 -8.84 -1.82 10.59
CA ALA A 377 -8.94 -3.26 10.36
C ALA A 377 -7.56 -3.91 10.22
N ILE A 378 -6.64 -3.25 9.51
CA ILE A 378 -5.24 -3.68 9.42
C ILE A 378 -4.59 -3.65 10.82
N ALA A 379 -4.72 -2.55 11.57
CA ALA A 379 -4.11 -2.43 12.90
C ALA A 379 -4.61 -3.49 13.90
N LEU A 380 -5.87 -3.91 13.77
CA LEU A 380 -6.50 -4.94 14.60
C LEU A 380 -6.26 -6.37 14.09
N ALA A 381 -5.81 -6.55 12.85
CA ALA A 381 -5.56 -7.86 12.29
C ALA A 381 -4.48 -8.62 13.10
N PRO A 382 -4.59 -9.95 13.25
CA PRO A 382 -3.51 -10.75 13.82
C PRO A 382 -2.26 -10.66 12.94
N ALA A 383 -1.07 -10.76 13.54
CA ALA A 383 0.16 -10.82 12.75
C ALA A 383 0.15 -12.07 11.86
N ARG A 384 0.55 -11.92 10.59
CA ARG A 384 0.68 -13.03 9.66
C ARG A 384 1.98 -13.79 9.90
N PRO A 385 1.95 -15.13 9.81
CA PRO A 385 3.19 -15.91 9.76
C PRO A 385 3.99 -15.53 8.51
N SER A 386 5.30 -15.79 8.53
CA SER A 386 6.13 -15.61 7.33
C SER A 386 5.63 -16.53 6.21
N GLN A 387 5.34 -15.97 5.04
CA GLN A 387 4.91 -16.71 3.85
C GLN A 387 5.63 -16.16 2.60
N PRO A 388 5.82 -16.98 1.55
CA PRO A 388 6.42 -16.52 0.30
C PRO A 388 5.69 -15.29 -0.26
N GLY A 389 6.44 -14.30 -0.73
CA GLY A 389 5.90 -13.06 -1.30
C GLY A 389 5.57 -11.95 -0.30
N LEU A 390 5.49 -12.24 1.01
CA LEU A 390 5.22 -11.22 2.02
C LEU A 390 6.48 -10.55 2.54
N PRO A 391 6.44 -9.24 2.83
CA PRO A 391 7.50 -8.59 3.59
C PRO A 391 7.49 -9.16 5.00
N SER A 392 8.66 -9.57 5.51
CA SER A 392 8.79 -9.85 6.94
C SER A 392 8.37 -8.60 7.72
N PRO A 393 7.49 -8.72 8.73
CA PRO A 393 7.17 -7.59 9.60
C PRO A 393 8.48 -7.07 10.19
N THR A 394 8.88 -5.86 9.83
CA THR A 394 10.14 -5.28 10.32
C THR A 394 9.90 -4.68 11.70
N THR A 395 9.44 -5.48 12.66
CA THR A 395 9.37 -5.10 14.06
C THR A 395 10.64 -5.60 14.73
N PHE A 396 11.48 -4.68 15.21
CA PHE A 396 12.67 -5.05 15.94
C PHE A 396 12.31 -5.20 17.43
N PRO A 397 12.50 -6.38 18.06
CA PRO A 397 12.11 -6.58 19.45
C PRO A 397 12.85 -5.64 20.42
N ASP A 398 14.11 -5.33 20.10
CA ASP A 398 15.02 -4.55 20.94
C ASP A 398 14.86 -3.02 20.85
N ILE A 399 13.86 -2.53 20.10
CA ILE A 399 13.52 -1.11 20.07
C ILE A 399 12.23 -0.79 20.83
N GLN A 400 11.54 -1.77 21.40
CA GLN A 400 10.30 -1.52 22.15
C GLN A 400 10.58 -0.63 23.37
N GLY A 401 9.86 0.49 23.46
CA GLY A 401 10.06 1.50 24.50
C GLY A 401 11.31 2.37 24.32
N HIS A 402 12.08 2.17 23.24
CA HIS A 402 13.28 2.94 22.96
C HIS A 402 12.91 4.35 22.45
N TRP A 403 13.63 5.39 22.87
CA TRP A 403 13.33 6.79 22.49
C TRP A 403 13.32 7.04 20.98
N ALA A 404 14.09 6.23 20.24
CA ALA A 404 14.20 6.31 18.78
C ALA A 404 13.28 5.36 18.02
N GLN A 405 12.40 4.62 18.71
CA GLN A 405 11.56 3.56 18.11
C GLN A 405 10.81 4.06 16.87
N ALA A 406 10.15 5.22 16.96
CA ALA A 406 9.37 5.78 15.85
C ALA A 406 10.25 6.14 14.64
N TYR A 407 11.44 6.71 14.86
CA TYR A 407 12.38 7.02 13.78
C TYR A 407 12.90 5.75 13.10
N ILE A 408 13.27 4.75 13.90
CA ILE A 408 13.79 3.47 13.40
C ILE A 408 12.72 2.76 12.58
N GLN A 409 11.50 2.63 13.11
CA GLN A 409 10.41 1.96 12.42
C GLN A 409 10.09 2.68 11.11
N ALA A 410 9.99 4.01 11.12
CA ALA A 410 9.62 4.77 9.92
C ALA A 410 10.69 4.69 8.81
N LEU A 411 11.97 4.65 9.16
CA LEU A 411 13.04 4.43 8.18
C LEU A 411 13.11 2.97 7.68
N ALA A 412 12.83 1.99 8.55
CA ALA A 412 12.76 0.59 8.17
C ALA A 412 11.60 0.32 7.22
N ASP A 413 10.45 0.94 7.47
CA ASP A 413 9.27 0.89 6.59
C ASP A 413 9.53 1.51 5.22
N LYS A 414 10.39 2.53 5.16
CA LYS A 414 10.89 3.14 3.92
C LYS A 414 12.02 2.33 3.25
N ASN A 415 12.43 1.18 3.80
CA ASN A 415 13.58 0.37 3.36
C ASN A 415 14.91 1.14 3.34
N ILE A 416 15.02 2.21 4.13
CA ILE A 416 16.25 3.00 4.25
C ILE A 416 17.24 2.31 5.19
N ILE A 417 16.74 1.71 6.27
CA ILE A 417 17.53 0.94 7.24
C ILE A 417 16.98 -0.48 7.38
N SER A 418 17.84 -1.39 7.84
CA SER A 418 17.52 -2.79 8.12
C SER A 418 18.13 -3.23 9.45
N GLY A 419 17.55 -4.26 10.06
CA GLY A 419 18.11 -4.92 11.24
C GLY A 419 19.14 -5.97 10.89
N PHE A 420 19.53 -6.74 11.89
CA PHE A 420 20.46 -7.84 11.83
C PHE A 420 19.74 -9.17 11.54
N PRO A 421 20.47 -10.20 11.08
CA PRO A 421 19.88 -11.53 10.82
C PRO A 421 19.19 -12.17 12.04
N ASP A 422 19.56 -11.75 13.25
CA ASP A 422 18.93 -12.16 14.51
C ASP A 422 17.58 -11.47 14.80
N GLY A 423 17.09 -10.62 13.89
CA GLY A 423 15.83 -9.89 14.02
C GLY A 423 15.91 -8.61 14.83
N THR A 424 17.08 -8.24 15.37
CA THR A 424 17.27 -7.02 16.18
C THR A 424 17.71 -5.81 15.34
N PHE A 425 17.53 -4.60 15.85
CA PHE A 425 18.08 -3.39 15.23
C PHE A 425 19.43 -2.96 15.84
N LYS A 426 19.70 -3.31 17.09
CA LYS A 426 20.82 -2.87 17.94
C LYS A 426 20.92 -1.34 18.02
N PRO A 427 19.90 -0.63 18.56
CA PRO A 427 19.80 0.82 18.49
C PRO A 427 20.99 1.56 19.11
N ASN A 428 21.65 0.97 20.10
CA ASN A 428 22.78 1.56 20.81
C ASN A 428 24.15 1.21 20.20
N ALA A 429 24.20 0.33 19.20
CA ALA A 429 25.46 -0.01 18.54
C ALA A 429 25.98 1.17 17.70
N PRO A 430 27.30 1.36 17.60
CA PRO A 430 27.89 2.41 16.78
C PRO A 430 27.69 2.13 15.28
N VAL A 431 27.73 3.18 14.47
CA VAL A 431 27.63 3.11 13.00
C VAL A 431 28.99 3.40 12.37
N THR A 432 29.38 2.61 11.37
CA THR A 432 30.58 2.86 10.56
C THR A 432 30.32 3.88 9.45
N ARG A 433 31.38 4.51 8.94
CA ARG A 433 31.29 5.44 7.80
C ARG A 433 30.69 4.77 6.55
N ALA A 434 31.02 3.51 6.29
CA ALA A 434 30.45 2.75 5.17
C ALA A 434 28.94 2.50 5.34
N GLU A 435 28.49 2.11 6.53
CA GLU A 435 27.06 1.93 6.82
C GLU A 435 26.29 3.24 6.69
N PHE A 436 26.84 4.34 7.23
CA PHE A 436 26.21 5.65 7.08
C PHE A 436 26.13 6.10 5.61
N ALA A 437 27.14 5.82 4.78
CA ALA A 437 27.08 6.08 3.34
C ALA A 437 25.91 5.34 2.66
N ALA A 438 25.71 4.06 3.01
CA ALA A 438 24.59 3.27 2.50
C ALA A 438 23.23 3.83 2.96
N ILE A 439 23.13 4.29 4.21
CA ILE A 439 21.90 4.90 4.74
C ILE A 439 21.61 6.22 4.03
N ALA A 440 22.58 7.13 3.93
CA ALA A 440 22.40 8.45 3.32
C ALA A 440 22.02 8.34 1.83
N THR A 441 22.63 7.41 1.09
CA THR A 441 22.34 7.22 -0.34
C THR A 441 20.96 6.63 -0.60
N LYS A 442 20.48 5.74 0.29
CA LYS A 442 19.10 5.23 0.28
C LYS A 442 18.09 6.29 0.71
N ALA A 443 18.41 7.11 1.70
CA ALA A 443 17.54 8.17 2.19
C ALA A 443 17.37 9.28 1.14
N PHE A 444 18.43 9.65 0.43
CA PHE A 444 18.41 10.75 -0.53
C PHE A 444 18.82 10.28 -1.94
N PRO A 445 17.99 9.45 -2.60
CA PRO A 445 18.31 8.88 -3.92
C PRO A 445 18.33 9.94 -5.03
N LYS A 446 17.67 11.09 -4.82
CA LYS A 446 17.56 12.20 -5.77
C LYS A 446 18.53 13.35 -5.52
N ALA A 447 19.39 13.26 -4.50
CA ALA A 447 20.36 14.32 -4.24
C ALA A 447 21.34 14.47 -5.43
N PRO A 448 21.67 15.71 -5.86
CA PRO A 448 22.54 15.97 -7.00
C PRO A 448 23.92 15.36 -6.85
N GLN A 449 24.53 14.89 -7.94
CA GLN A 449 25.89 14.32 -7.97
C GLN A 449 26.92 15.33 -8.47
N ASN A 450 27.10 16.41 -7.70
CA ASN A 450 27.91 17.55 -8.14
C ASN A 450 29.42 17.38 -7.90
N ASN A 451 29.81 16.41 -7.05
CA ASN A 451 31.23 16.17 -6.75
C ASN A 451 31.83 15.14 -7.72
N PRO A 452 33.14 15.26 -8.03
CA PRO A 452 33.84 14.29 -8.85
C PRO A 452 33.88 12.91 -8.20
N SER A 453 34.01 11.87 -9.03
CA SER A 453 34.27 10.52 -8.55
C SER A 453 35.68 10.43 -7.99
N ILE A 454 35.86 9.76 -6.85
CA ILE A 454 37.17 9.59 -6.21
C ILE A 454 37.39 8.09 -5.99
N GLU A 455 38.43 7.53 -6.61
CA GLU A 455 38.86 6.16 -6.29
C GLU A 455 39.67 6.17 -4.98
N PHE A 456 39.09 5.58 -3.94
CA PHE A 456 39.74 5.45 -2.64
C PHE A 456 40.67 4.24 -2.61
N VAL A 457 41.89 4.42 -2.11
CA VAL A 457 42.92 3.36 -2.12
C VAL A 457 42.64 2.25 -1.10
N ASP A 458 41.82 2.53 -0.08
CA ASP A 458 41.45 1.61 0.99
C ASP A 458 40.06 0.97 0.79
N ILE A 459 39.45 1.11 -0.39
CA ILE A 459 38.18 0.48 -0.72
C ILE A 459 38.31 -0.34 -2.02
N PRO A 460 38.44 -1.68 -1.93
CA PRO A 460 38.41 -2.51 -3.13
C PRO A 460 37.02 -2.48 -3.78
N LYS A 461 36.95 -2.62 -5.11
CA LYS A 461 35.68 -2.65 -5.86
C LYS A 461 34.71 -3.76 -5.42
N SER A 462 35.26 -4.83 -4.83
CA SER A 462 34.49 -5.94 -4.25
C SER A 462 33.92 -5.63 -2.86
N PHE A 463 34.29 -4.51 -2.24
CA PHE A 463 33.76 -4.12 -0.93
C PHE A 463 32.24 -3.85 -1.05
N TRP A 464 31.45 -4.43 -0.14
CA TRP A 464 29.99 -4.35 -0.17
C TRP A 464 29.46 -2.90 -0.24
N GLY A 465 30.18 -1.96 0.38
CA GLY A 465 29.82 -0.56 0.45
C GLY A 465 30.38 0.29 -0.70
N TYR A 466 31.13 -0.28 -1.66
CA TYR A 466 31.87 0.49 -2.67
C TYR A 466 30.97 1.47 -3.42
N SER A 467 29.86 1.00 -4.00
CA SER A 467 28.92 1.85 -4.75
C SER A 467 28.24 2.90 -3.87
N ALA A 468 27.87 2.53 -2.64
CA ALA A 468 27.25 3.44 -1.70
C ALA A 468 28.20 4.57 -1.29
N ILE A 469 29.47 4.27 -1.06
CA ILE A 469 30.51 5.24 -0.71
C ILE A 469 30.75 6.20 -1.87
N GLN A 470 30.97 5.68 -3.08
CA GLN A 470 31.10 6.50 -4.30
C GLN A 470 29.92 7.44 -4.47
N THR A 471 28.70 6.92 -4.29
CA THR A 471 27.47 7.69 -4.45
C THR A 471 27.32 8.76 -3.36
N ALA A 472 27.62 8.44 -2.10
CA ALA A 472 27.55 9.40 -0.99
C ALA A 472 28.53 10.56 -1.19
N VAL A 473 29.74 10.27 -1.67
CA VAL A 473 30.78 11.28 -1.91
C VAL A 473 30.41 12.18 -3.09
N ARG A 474 29.98 11.58 -4.21
CA ARG A 474 29.51 12.33 -5.38
C ARG A 474 28.32 13.24 -5.05
N ARG A 475 27.46 12.83 -4.11
CA ARG A 475 26.32 13.60 -3.61
C ARG A 475 26.66 14.60 -2.51
N GLY A 476 27.92 14.70 -2.09
CA GLY A 476 28.35 15.66 -1.08
C GLY A 476 27.95 15.31 0.37
N PHE A 477 27.45 14.10 0.63
CA PHE A 477 27.18 13.66 2.00
C PHE A 477 28.48 13.33 2.75
N LEU A 478 29.46 12.75 2.09
CA LEU A 478 30.72 12.36 2.72
C LEU A 478 31.91 12.84 1.90
N VAL A 479 33.05 12.96 2.57
CA VAL A 479 34.36 13.23 1.96
C VAL A 479 35.37 12.22 2.49
N GLY A 480 36.41 11.97 1.70
CA GLY A 480 37.57 11.19 2.15
C GLY A 480 38.56 12.04 2.96
N TYR A 481 39.53 11.34 3.53
CA TYR A 481 40.72 11.87 4.17
C TYR A 481 41.84 12.09 3.14
N PRO A 482 42.90 12.87 3.49
CA PRO A 482 44.09 13.01 2.67
C PRO A 482 44.67 11.67 2.20
N GLY A 483 45.24 11.64 0.99
CA GLY A 483 45.80 10.43 0.41
C GLY A 483 44.79 9.50 -0.27
N ARG A 484 43.57 9.97 -0.57
CA ARG A 484 42.46 9.15 -1.13
C ARG A 484 42.08 7.99 -0.20
N ILE A 485 42.00 8.26 1.09
CA ILE A 485 41.62 7.28 2.12
C ILE A 485 40.18 7.56 2.58
N PHE A 486 39.33 6.57 2.76
CA PHE A 486 37.94 6.76 3.22
C PHE A 486 37.69 6.27 4.66
N GLN A 487 38.42 5.25 5.11
CA GLN A 487 38.26 4.53 6.38
C GLN A 487 36.86 3.91 6.55
N PRO A 488 36.47 2.91 5.72
CA PRO A 488 35.10 2.38 5.70
C PRO A 488 34.63 1.78 7.03
N SER A 489 35.54 1.18 7.81
CA SER A 489 35.24 0.53 9.10
C SER A 489 35.30 1.47 10.31
N GLN A 490 35.71 2.72 10.12
CA GLN A 490 35.77 3.69 11.21
C GLN A 490 34.35 4.02 11.68
N GLN A 491 34.14 3.96 13.00
CA GLN A 491 32.90 4.42 13.62
C GLN A 491 32.76 5.94 13.44
N ILE A 492 31.62 6.39 12.91
CA ILE A 492 31.44 7.79 12.53
C ILE A 492 31.12 8.65 13.77
N PRO A 493 31.87 9.74 14.03
CA PRO A 493 31.52 10.69 15.08
C PRO A 493 30.16 11.33 14.84
N ARG A 494 29.43 11.59 15.92
CA ARG A 494 28.07 12.16 15.90
C ARG A 494 28.00 13.48 15.16
N VAL A 495 28.98 14.36 15.34
CA VAL A 495 29.06 15.64 14.61
C VAL A 495 29.24 15.43 13.11
N GLN A 496 29.97 14.40 12.69
CA GLN A 496 30.18 14.13 11.26
C GLN A 496 28.90 13.67 10.57
N VAL A 497 28.00 12.96 11.27
CA VAL A 497 26.67 12.62 10.73
C VAL A 497 25.85 13.88 10.45
N VAL A 498 25.83 14.83 11.39
CA VAL A 498 25.10 16.10 11.24
C VAL A 498 25.70 16.94 10.10
N VAL A 499 27.02 17.08 10.07
CA VAL A 499 27.75 17.80 9.01
C VAL A 499 27.50 17.15 7.64
N ALA A 500 27.51 15.82 7.56
CA ALA A 500 27.27 15.09 6.33
C ALA A 500 25.89 15.34 5.75
N LEU A 501 24.84 15.25 6.58
CA LEU A 501 23.47 15.52 6.16
C LEU A 501 23.29 16.97 5.73
N ALA A 502 23.79 17.92 6.52
CA ALA A 502 23.76 19.34 6.16
C ALA A 502 24.55 19.63 4.87
N SER A 503 25.64 18.93 4.61
CA SER A 503 26.46 19.12 3.40
C SER A 503 25.77 18.56 2.16
N GLY A 504 25.26 17.32 2.22
CA GLY A 504 24.56 16.69 1.10
C GLY A 504 23.24 17.38 0.73
N LEU A 505 22.61 18.05 1.70
CA LEU A 505 21.42 18.90 1.49
C LEU A 505 21.78 20.36 1.17
N ASN A 506 23.07 20.68 1.01
CA ASN A 506 23.57 22.02 0.71
C ASN A 506 23.12 23.11 1.71
N LEU A 507 23.02 22.76 2.98
CA LEU A 507 22.60 23.64 4.07
C LEU A 507 23.82 24.32 4.69
N SER A 508 23.74 25.62 4.97
CA SER A 508 24.76 26.36 5.71
C SER A 508 24.12 27.54 6.42
N SER A 509 24.69 27.96 7.55
CA SER A 509 24.23 29.12 8.31
C SER A 509 25.41 29.92 8.82
N ASN A 510 25.33 31.23 8.65
CA ASN A 510 26.28 32.19 9.22
C ASN A 510 25.87 32.62 10.64
N ASN A 511 24.64 32.31 11.06
CA ASN A 511 24.16 32.61 12.40
C ASN A 511 24.51 31.45 13.34
N THR A 512 25.68 31.52 13.97
CA THR A 512 26.18 30.51 14.90
C THR A 512 25.66 30.69 16.32
N ASN A 513 24.93 31.78 16.62
CA ASN A 513 24.40 32.05 17.97
C ASN A 513 23.47 30.94 18.46
N VAL A 514 22.79 30.25 17.53
CA VAL A 514 21.93 29.09 17.83
C VAL A 514 22.67 27.95 18.52
N LEU A 515 24.00 27.86 18.37
CA LEU A 515 24.81 26.84 19.03
C LEU A 515 24.90 27.05 20.54
N SER A 516 24.68 28.27 21.05
CA SER A 516 24.61 28.55 22.49
C SER A 516 23.53 27.76 23.23
N PHE A 517 22.58 27.17 22.49
CA PHE A 517 21.62 26.21 23.02
C PHE A 517 22.28 24.96 23.61
N TYR A 518 23.44 24.54 23.07
CA TYR A 518 24.17 23.36 23.51
C TYR A 518 25.11 23.69 24.66
N GLN A 519 25.01 22.93 25.76
CA GLN A 519 25.90 23.06 26.93
C GLN A 519 27.35 22.70 26.58
N ASP A 520 27.54 21.85 25.58
CA ASP A 520 28.82 21.38 25.08
C ASP A 520 29.21 21.98 23.72
N ALA A 521 28.66 23.15 23.38
CA ALA A 521 28.98 23.85 22.14
C ALA A 521 30.49 24.07 21.93
N ALA A 522 31.26 24.26 23.00
CA ALA A 522 32.71 24.40 22.94
C ALA A 522 33.45 23.15 22.40
N GLN A 523 32.79 21.98 22.38
CA GLN A 523 33.36 20.75 21.84
C GLN A 523 33.10 20.58 20.33
N ILE A 524 32.30 21.46 19.71
CA ILE A 524 32.02 21.41 18.27
C ILE A 524 33.28 21.84 17.52
N PRO A 525 33.84 20.98 16.64
CA PRO A 525 35.01 21.36 15.86
C PRO A 525 34.73 22.57 14.96
N ASN A 526 35.71 23.47 14.81
CA ASN A 526 35.55 24.70 14.01
C ASN A 526 35.04 24.46 12.57
N TYR A 527 35.47 23.36 11.93
CA TYR A 527 35.02 23.01 10.58
C TYR A 527 33.52 22.65 10.51
N ALA A 528 32.92 22.25 11.64
CA ALA A 528 31.54 21.79 11.72
C ALA A 528 30.57 22.92 12.07
N THR A 529 31.04 24.02 12.65
CA THR A 529 30.24 25.10 13.24
C THR A 529 29.06 25.55 12.36
N ASN A 530 29.31 25.96 11.12
CA ASN A 530 28.26 26.50 10.24
C ASN A 530 27.23 25.44 9.83
N LYS A 531 27.68 24.20 9.64
CA LYS A 531 26.80 23.08 9.23
C LYS A 531 25.95 22.59 10.39
N VAL A 532 26.52 22.52 11.60
CA VAL A 532 25.78 22.20 12.82
C VAL A 532 24.75 23.30 13.09
N ALA A 533 25.13 24.58 13.00
CA ALA A 533 24.19 25.69 13.18
C ALA A 533 23.01 25.62 12.19
N ALA A 534 23.28 25.33 10.92
CA ALA A 534 22.23 25.15 9.91
C ALA A 534 21.30 23.97 10.23
N ALA A 535 21.86 22.81 10.58
CA ALA A 535 21.07 21.63 10.94
C ALA A 535 20.21 21.86 12.19
N THR A 536 20.75 22.59 13.18
CA THR A 536 20.02 22.97 14.40
C THR A 536 18.83 23.88 14.08
N GLN A 537 19.03 24.94 13.29
CA GLN A 537 17.96 25.84 12.85
C GLN A 537 16.86 25.14 12.08
N ARG A 538 17.24 24.15 11.26
CA ARG A 538 16.33 23.35 10.44
C ARG A 538 15.74 22.15 11.19
N ARG A 539 15.92 22.09 12.51
CA ARG A 539 15.35 21.04 13.39
C ARG A 539 15.76 19.62 12.96
N MET A 540 16.97 19.47 12.41
CA MET A 540 17.51 18.16 12.01
C MET A 540 18.18 17.41 13.16
N VAL A 541 18.46 18.09 14.28
CA VAL A 541 19.19 17.54 15.42
C VAL A 541 18.23 17.02 16.49
N VAL A 542 18.37 15.75 16.85
CA VAL A 542 17.69 15.10 17.98
C VAL A 542 18.72 14.64 19.02
N ASN A 543 18.60 15.11 20.26
CA ASN A 543 19.54 14.85 21.34
C ASN A 543 18.86 14.14 22.51
N TYR A 544 19.30 12.90 22.77
CA TYR A 544 18.86 12.08 23.89
C TYR A 544 20.01 11.87 24.89
N PRO A 545 19.75 11.87 26.21
CA PRO A 545 18.46 12.08 26.87
C PRO A 545 18.08 13.56 27.02
N THR A 546 18.98 14.49 26.72
CA THR A 546 18.76 15.93 26.95
C THR A 546 18.99 16.70 25.66
N ALA A 547 17.98 17.48 25.23
CA ALA A 547 18.03 18.26 24.01
C ALA A 547 19.27 19.18 23.93
N ARG A 548 19.72 19.69 25.08
CA ARG A 548 20.85 20.64 25.23
C ARG A 548 22.25 20.02 25.18
N GLN A 549 22.39 18.71 24.96
CA GLN A 549 23.70 18.04 24.91
C GLN A 549 23.92 17.42 23.52
N LEU A 550 24.84 17.96 22.73
CA LEU A 550 25.10 17.45 21.37
C LEU A 550 25.99 16.20 21.38
N ASN A 551 26.97 16.15 22.27
CA ASN A 551 28.05 15.17 22.35
C ASN A 551 28.78 14.99 21.00
N PRO A 552 29.41 16.04 20.44
CA PRO A 552 29.84 16.05 19.04
C PRO A 552 30.91 15.01 18.71
N ASN A 553 31.81 14.70 19.65
CA ASN A 553 33.01 13.90 19.39
C ASN A 553 32.87 12.41 19.73
N ARG A 554 31.74 11.97 20.29
CA ARG A 554 31.47 10.53 20.48
C ARG A 554 30.97 9.89 19.19
N ASN A 555 31.15 8.58 19.07
CA ASN A 555 30.61 7.82 17.94
C ASN A 555 29.08 7.81 17.97
N ALA A 556 28.47 7.99 16.80
CA ALA A 556 27.03 7.99 16.64
C ALA A 556 26.48 6.57 16.79
N THR A 557 25.38 6.43 17.53
CA THR A 557 24.65 5.15 17.57
C THR A 557 23.71 5.01 16.38
N ARG A 558 23.26 3.78 16.11
CA ARG A 558 22.26 3.49 15.06
C ARG A 558 20.95 4.23 15.26
N ALA A 559 20.47 4.35 16.50
CA ALA A 559 19.29 5.12 16.86
C ALA A 559 19.44 6.61 16.53
N GLU A 560 20.63 7.16 16.77
CA GLU A 560 20.92 8.57 16.51
C GLU A 560 21.03 8.88 15.04
N VAL A 561 21.72 8.02 14.27
CA VAL A 561 21.75 8.12 12.82
C VAL A 561 20.34 8.03 12.25
N ALA A 562 19.51 7.11 12.75
CA ALA A 562 18.11 7.00 12.33
C ALA A 562 17.32 8.29 12.60
N ALA A 563 17.45 8.86 13.80
CA ALA A 563 16.75 10.10 14.16
C ALA A 563 17.20 11.29 13.29
N PHE A 564 18.51 11.48 13.09
CA PHE A 564 19.04 12.56 12.26
C PHE A 564 18.66 12.43 10.78
N VAL A 565 18.78 11.23 10.21
CA VAL A 565 18.38 10.96 8.82
C VAL A 565 16.89 11.18 8.64
N TYR A 566 16.06 10.75 9.59
CA TYR A 566 14.63 10.98 9.51
C TYR A 566 14.28 12.47 9.56
N GLN A 567 14.89 13.25 10.46
CA GLN A 567 14.61 14.69 10.49
C GLN A 567 15.15 15.41 9.25
N ALA A 568 16.26 14.95 8.67
CA ALA A 568 16.72 15.44 7.38
C ALA A 568 15.73 15.14 6.24
N LEU A 569 14.99 14.02 6.31
CA LEU A 569 13.88 13.75 5.37
C LEU A 569 12.67 14.64 5.64
N VAL A 570 12.37 14.96 6.90
CA VAL A 570 11.30 15.92 7.25
C VAL A 570 11.64 17.31 6.70
N ASP A 571 12.88 17.76 6.88
CA ASP A 571 13.36 19.05 6.37
C ASP A 571 13.33 19.14 4.83
N ALA A 572 13.47 18.01 4.15
CA ALA A 572 13.40 17.90 2.69
C ALA A 572 11.98 17.63 2.16
N ASP A 573 10.94 17.72 3.00
CA ASP A 573 9.53 17.41 2.68
C ASP A 573 9.29 15.96 2.19
N GLN A 574 10.12 15.01 2.64
CA GLN A 574 10.07 13.58 2.28
C GLN A 574 9.58 12.68 3.42
N ALA A 575 9.31 13.26 4.60
CA ALA A 575 8.73 12.59 5.75
C ALA A 575 7.88 13.55 6.58
N GLN A 576 6.92 12.99 7.33
CA GLN A 576 6.10 13.77 8.25
C GLN A 576 6.83 13.98 9.57
N PRO A 577 6.63 15.11 10.27
CA PRO A 577 7.28 15.35 11.56
C PRO A 577 6.89 14.29 12.61
N ILE A 578 7.89 13.73 13.29
CA ILE A 578 7.67 12.92 14.50
C ILE A 578 7.81 13.82 15.72
N ASN A 579 6.77 13.86 16.57
CA ASN A 579 6.84 14.59 17.82
C ASN A 579 7.80 13.88 18.79
N SER A 580 8.84 14.59 19.21
CA SER A 580 9.84 14.06 20.15
C SER A 580 10.25 15.16 21.12
N PRO A 581 10.32 14.87 22.44
CA PRO A 581 10.86 15.81 23.42
C PRO A 581 12.37 16.02 23.27
N TYR A 582 13.05 15.13 22.52
CA TYR A 582 14.48 15.17 22.26
C TYR A 582 14.83 15.99 21.01
N LEU A 583 13.82 16.43 20.25
CA LEU A 583 14.02 17.29 19.08
C LEU A 583 14.49 18.68 19.53
N VAL A 584 15.62 19.13 18.97
CA VAL A 584 16.13 20.47 19.25
C VAL A 584 15.24 21.52 18.58
N ARG A 585 14.74 22.47 19.37
CA ARG A 585 13.91 23.59 18.93
C ARG A 585 14.56 24.86 19.47
N VAL A 586 15.09 25.68 18.55
CA VAL A 586 15.76 26.96 18.83
C VAL A 586 15.11 28.08 18.05
#